data_AF-A0A6B1GCI8-F1
#
_entry.id   AF-A0A6B1GCI8-F1
#
_cell.length_a   1.000
_cell.length_b   1.000
_cell.length_c   1.000
_cell.angle_alpha   90.00
_cell.angle_beta   90.00
_cell.angle_gamma   90.00
#
_symmetry.space_group_name_H-M   'P 1'
#
loop_
_entity.id
_entity.type
_entity.pdbx_description
1 polymer ?
#
loop_
_entity_poly.entity_id
_entity_poly.type
_entity_poly.pdbx_seq_one_letter_code
_entity_poly.pdbx_strand_id
1 'polypeptide(L)'
;MTMIIAAARRFARSLHGRLLVVGVGSAALALIAVLAIASLRDVGQDPLGAVDPGIERAAEFSLPALDGSGEIAIADYADGPIFLYFWASWCAPCEREAPLIEQLWGEYEARGYAFLGINILDSEREARRFVARHGLTFPSLVDA
;
A
#
# COMPACT_ATOMS: atom_id res chain seq x y z
N MET A 1 -23.66 17.78 67.58
CA MET A 1 -24.41 17.81 66.30
C MET A 1 -23.53 18.07 65.06
N THR A 2 -22.31 18.62 65.21
CA THR A 2 -21.44 19.05 64.09
C THR A 2 -20.62 17.91 63.43
N MET A 3 -20.30 16.84 64.17
CA MET A 3 -19.45 15.76 63.65
C MET A 3 -20.13 14.83 62.62
N ILE A 4 -21.44 14.61 62.74
CA ILE A 4 -22.20 13.71 61.84
C ILE A 4 -22.30 14.32 60.42
N ILE A 5 -22.47 15.65 60.34
CA ILE A 5 -22.55 16.38 59.07
C ILE A 5 -21.19 16.37 58.34
N ALA A 6 -20.08 16.45 59.07
CA ALA A 6 -18.74 16.40 58.49
C ALA A 6 -18.40 15.02 57.91
N ALA A 7 -18.81 13.94 58.59
CA ALA A 7 -18.63 12.57 58.11
C ALA A 7 -19.48 12.29 56.85
N ALA A 8 -20.75 12.69 56.84
CA ALA A 8 -21.62 12.57 55.67
C ALA A 8 -21.07 13.35 54.45
N ARG A 9 -20.54 14.57 54.66
CA ARG A 9 -19.92 15.38 53.59
C ARG A 9 -18.59 14.82 53.08
N ARG A 10 -17.83 14.10 53.91
CA ARG A 10 -16.59 13.40 53.50
C ARG A 10 -16.91 12.10 52.76
N PHE A 11 -17.92 11.35 53.22
CA PHE A 11 -18.42 10.16 52.55
C PHE A 11 -19.04 10.48 51.18
N ALA A 12 -19.87 11.52 51.11
CA ALA A 12 -20.42 12.02 49.84
C ALA A 12 -19.31 12.46 48.87
N ARG A 13 -18.30 13.23 49.32
CA ARG A 13 -17.16 13.62 48.46
C ARG A 13 -16.32 12.44 47.98
N SER A 14 -16.12 11.43 48.82
CA SER A 14 -15.44 10.17 48.46
C SER A 14 -16.24 9.35 47.43
N LEU A 15 -17.57 9.30 47.58
CA LEU A 15 -18.45 8.60 46.64
C LEU A 15 -18.53 9.31 45.28
N HIS A 16 -18.63 10.64 45.27
CA HIS A 16 -18.61 11.45 44.05
C HIS A 16 -17.26 11.36 43.32
N GLY A 17 -16.13 11.33 44.04
CA GLY A 17 -14.80 11.14 43.43
C GLY A 17 -14.65 9.77 42.77
N ARG A 18 -15.17 8.70 43.39
CA ARG A 18 -15.15 7.34 42.82
C ARG A 18 -16.09 7.21 41.63
N LEU A 19 -17.27 7.82 41.68
CA LEU A 19 -18.22 7.85 40.56
C LEU A 19 -17.68 8.63 39.36
N LEU A 20 -16.96 9.74 39.59
CA LEU A 20 -16.31 10.49 38.52
C LEU A 20 -15.15 9.72 37.88
N VAL A 21 -14.31 9.05 38.66
CA VAL A 21 -13.20 8.23 38.13
C VAL A 21 -13.72 7.03 37.33
N VAL A 22 -14.76 6.36 37.82
CA VAL A 22 -15.40 5.24 37.10
C VAL A 22 -16.08 5.72 35.81
N GLY A 23 -16.76 6.87 35.85
CA GLY A 23 -17.40 7.47 34.66
C GLY A 23 -16.41 7.94 33.60
N VAL A 24 -15.28 8.53 34.00
CA VAL A 24 -14.22 8.93 33.06
C VAL A 24 -13.49 7.71 32.50
N GLY A 25 -13.23 6.69 33.33
CA GLY A 25 -12.62 5.44 32.89
C GLY A 25 -13.48 4.67 31.88
N SER A 26 -14.79 4.60 32.10
CA SER A 26 -15.70 3.95 31.16
C SER A 26 -15.85 4.72 29.85
N ALA A 27 -15.90 6.05 29.90
CA ALA A 27 -15.91 6.88 28.69
C ALA A 27 -14.61 6.75 27.88
N ALA A 28 -13.45 6.72 28.54
CA ALA A 28 -12.16 6.52 27.89
C ALA A 28 -12.05 5.12 27.25
N LEU A 29 -12.49 4.07 27.95
CA LEU A 29 -12.51 2.71 27.40
C LEU A 29 -13.47 2.59 26.21
N ALA A 30 -14.64 3.23 26.27
CA ALA A 30 -15.58 3.27 25.15
C ALA A 30 -14.96 4.00 23.94
N LEU A 31 -14.29 5.12 24.16
CA LEU A 31 -13.59 5.85 23.09
C LEU A 31 -12.47 5.01 22.48
N ILE A 32 -11.63 4.36 23.30
CA ILE A 32 -10.57 3.46 22.83
C ILE A 32 -11.15 2.30 22.02
N ALA A 33 -12.25 1.69 22.48
CA ALA A 33 -12.92 0.62 21.76
C ALA A 33 -13.49 1.10 20.41
N VAL A 34 -14.13 2.27 20.37
CA VAL A 34 -14.64 2.86 19.12
C VAL A 34 -13.51 3.15 18.15
N LEU A 35 -12.41 3.73 18.62
CA LEU A 35 -11.23 4.01 17.78
C LEU A 35 -10.60 2.72 17.26
N ALA A 36 -10.44 1.70 18.10
CA ALA A 36 -9.93 0.40 17.69
C ALA A 36 -10.83 -0.28 16.64
N ILE A 37 -12.15 -0.24 16.83
CA ILE A 37 -13.12 -0.78 15.86
C ILE A 37 -13.09 0.01 14.54
N ALA A 38 -12.93 1.35 14.60
CA ALA A 38 -12.82 2.19 13.42
C ALA A 38 -11.55 1.87 12.61
N SER A 39 -10.39 1.75 13.28
CA SER A 39 -9.13 1.39 12.62
C SER A 39 -9.15 -0.01 12.01
N LEU A 40 -9.87 -0.97 12.58
CA LEU A 40 -10.02 -2.31 12.01
C LEU A 40 -10.90 -2.33 10.74
N ARG A 41 -11.79 -1.34 10.55
CA ARG A 41 -12.60 -1.23 9.32
C ARG A 41 -11.83 -0.62 8.15
N ASP A 42 -10.82 0.18 8.44
CA ASP A 42 -9.98 0.85 7.43
C ASP A 42 -9.01 -0.13 6.75
N VAL A 43 -8.61 -1.20 7.45
CA VAL A 43 -7.67 -2.25 6.98
C VAL A 43 -8.25 -3.11 5.83
N GLY A 44 -9.49 -2.88 5.39
CA GLY A 44 -10.13 -3.62 4.30
C GLY A 44 -10.83 -2.76 3.24
N GLN A 45 -10.67 -1.43 3.26
CA GLN A 45 -11.11 -0.61 2.13
C GLN A 45 -10.08 -0.76 1.03
N ASP A 46 -10.47 -1.44 -0.06
CA ASP A 46 -9.68 -1.59 -1.27
C ASP A 46 -9.10 -0.22 -1.68
N PRO A 47 -7.78 0.02 -1.52
CA PRO A 47 -7.19 1.34 -1.84
C PRO A 47 -7.26 1.65 -3.34
N LEU A 48 -7.68 0.67 -4.15
CA LEU A 48 -7.82 0.74 -5.60
C LEU A 48 -9.25 1.08 -6.07
N GLY A 49 -10.22 1.23 -5.15
CA GLY A 49 -11.62 1.44 -5.50
C GLY A 49 -12.32 0.17 -6.01
N ALA A 50 -13.64 0.24 -6.22
CA ALA A 50 -14.38 -0.84 -6.85
C ALA A 50 -13.89 -1.00 -8.30
N VAL A 51 -13.26 -2.13 -8.62
CA VAL A 51 -12.95 -2.50 -10.00
C VAL A 51 -14.29 -2.71 -10.73
N ASP A 52 -14.62 -1.83 -11.67
CA ASP A 52 -15.74 -2.04 -12.57
C ASP A 52 -15.47 -3.34 -13.35
N PRO A 53 -16.37 -4.35 -13.30
CA PRO A 53 -16.20 -5.59 -14.06
C PRO A 53 -16.29 -5.39 -15.58
N GLY A 54 -16.58 -4.18 -16.06
CA GLY A 54 -16.37 -3.81 -17.45
C GLY A 54 -14.91 -4.02 -17.85
N ILE A 55 -14.68 -4.82 -18.91
CA ILE A 55 -13.35 -4.86 -19.55
C ILE A 55 -13.15 -3.54 -20.28
N GLU A 56 -12.71 -2.52 -19.55
CA GLU A 56 -12.19 -1.30 -20.13
C GLU A 56 -10.85 -1.59 -20.79
N ARG A 57 -10.56 -0.94 -21.92
CA ARG A 57 -9.22 -1.03 -22.52
C ARG A 57 -8.21 -0.49 -21.51
N ALA A 58 -7.05 -1.15 -21.43
CA ALA A 58 -5.92 -0.61 -20.68
C ALA A 58 -5.64 0.82 -21.14
N ALA A 59 -5.21 1.67 -20.20
CA ALA A 59 -4.86 3.05 -20.51
C ALA A 59 -3.72 3.08 -21.54
N GLU A 60 -3.86 3.96 -22.54
CA GLU A 60 -2.78 4.26 -23.47
C GLU A 60 -1.75 5.16 -22.76
N PHE A 61 -0.48 4.78 -22.80
CA PHE A 61 0.61 5.58 -22.26
C PHE A 61 1.90 5.40 -23.05
N SER A 62 2.78 6.40 -22.91
CA SER A 62 4.18 6.38 -23.34
C SER A 62 5.02 6.84 -22.16
N LEU A 63 6.08 6.09 -21.86
CA LEU A 63 7.00 6.42 -20.77
C LEU A 63 8.46 6.29 -21.26
N PRO A 64 9.38 7.07 -20.67
CA PRO A 64 10.80 6.96 -20.96
C PRO A 64 11.35 5.60 -20.51
N ALA A 65 12.17 5.00 -21.37
CA ALA A 65 12.89 3.78 -21.06
C ALA A 65 13.98 4.05 -20.00
N LEU A 66 14.01 3.21 -18.97
CA LEU A 66 14.98 3.29 -17.88
C LEU A 66 16.42 3.12 -18.39
N ASP A 67 16.66 2.44 -19.51
CA ASP A 67 17.99 2.29 -20.09
C ASP A 67 18.46 3.55 -20.86
N GLY A 68 17.55 4.47 -21.17
CA GLY A 68 17.80 5.68 -21.95
C GLY A 68 17.65 5.49 -23.47
N SER A 69 17.06 4.37 -23.92
CA SER A 69 16.84 4.07 -25.35
C SER A 69 15.79 4.95 -26.03
N GLY A 70 15.00 5.70 -25.27
CA GLY A 70 13.99 6.64 -25.77
C GLY A 70 12.68 6.52 -25.02
N GLU A 71 11.58 6.82 -25.71
CA GLU A 71 10.22 6.61 -25.24
C GLU A 71 9.71 5.24 -25.70
N ILE A 72 8.92 4.58 -24.86
CA ILE A 72 8.24 3.31 -25.18
C ILE A 72 6.74 3.51 -25.01
N ALA A 73 5.97 3.27 -26.07
CA ALA A 73 4.52 3.34 -26.04
C ALA A 73 3.91 1.94 -25.85
N ILE A 74 2.88 1.82 -25.01
CA ILE A 74 2.18 0.53 -24.84
C ILE A 74 1.55 0.03 -26.14
N ALA A 75 1.16 0.94 -27.03
CA ALA A 75 0.63 0.65 -28.36
C ALA A 75 1.62 -0.14 -29.25
N ASP A 76 2.93 -0.05 -28.99
CA ASP A 76 3.95 -0.79 -29.74
C ASP A 76 3.89 -2.32 -29.46
N TYR A 77 3.14 -2.72 -28.43
CA TYR A 77 2.95 -4.11 -28.00
C TYR A 77 1.51 -4.61 -28.15
N ALA A 78 0.67 -3.90 -28.93
CA ALA A 78 -0.78 -4.13 -29.00
C ALA A 78 -1.20 -5.48 -29.63
N ASP A 79 -0.30 -6.16 -30.35
CA ASP A 79 -0.60 -7.40 -31.08
C ASP A 79 -0.56 -8.68 -30.22
N GLY A 80 -0.44 -8.55 -28.89
CA GLY A 80 -0.38 -9.70 -27.98
C GLY A 80 -0.68 -9.37 -26.53
N PRO A 81 -0.75 -10.39 -25.66
CA PRO A 81 -0.86 -10.18 -24.22
C PRO A 81 0.41 -9.52 -23.67
N ILE A 82 0.22 -8.50 -22.82
CA ILE A 82 1.29 -7.76 -22.17
C ILE A 82 1.23 -8.05 -20.67
N PHE A 83 2.37 -8.40 -20.08
CA PHE A 83 2.54 -8.47 -18.63
C PHE A 83 3.15 -7.16 -18.13
N LEU A 84 2.44 -6.47 -17.25
CA LEU A 84 2.93 -5.25 -16.59
C LEU A 84 3.41 -5.60 -15.18
N TYR A 85 4.69 -5.32 -14.91
CA TYR A 85 5.28 -5.50 -13.59
C TYR A 85 5.57 -4.14 -12.96
N PHE A 86 4.76 -3.72 -11.99
CA PHE A 86 4.99 -2.47 -11.27
C PHE A 86 5.96 -2.69 -10.11
N TRP A 87 7.03 -1.91 -10.02
CA TRP A 87 8.08 -2.14 -9.02
C TRP A 87 8.82 -0.86 -8.60
N ALA A 88 9.53 -0.94 -7.49
CA ALA A 88 10.44 0.10 -7.02
C ALA A 88 11.65 -0.52 -6.30
N SER A 89 12.81 0.12 -6.33
CA SER A 89 14.06 -0.39 -5.76
C SER A 89 14.02 -0.57 -4.23
N TRP A 90 13.11 0.12 -3.56
CA TRP A 90 12.87 0.07 -2.11
C TRP A 90 11.73 -0.89 -1.72
N CYS A 91 11.03 -1.46 -2.69
CA CYS A 91 9.89 -2.33 -2.48
C CYS A 91 10.35 -3.75 -2.05
N ALA A 92 10.16 -4.08 -0.77
CA ALA A 92 10.57 -5.38 -0.23
C ALA A 92 9.87 -6.60 -0.87
N PRO A 93 8.59 -6.55 -1.27
CA PRO A 93 7.98 -7.61 -2.10
C PRO A 93 8.67 -7.76 -3.45
N CYS A 94 8.91 -6.65 -4.16
CA CYS A 94 9.53 -6.61 -5.48
C CYS A 94 10.93 -7.24 -5.47
N GLU A 95 11.71 -7.03 -4.39
CA GLU A 95 13.02 -7.67 -4.19
C GLU A 95 12.93 -9.21 -4.17
N ARG A 96 11.83 -9.77 -3.63
CA ARG A 96 11.62 -11.23 -3.60
C ARG A 96 11.05 -11.78 -4.90
N GLU A 97 10.28 -10.97 -5.62
CA GLU A 97 9.57 -11.37 -6.84
C GLU A 97 10.46 -11.27 -8.08
N ALA A 98 11.39 -10.32 -8.11
CA ALA A 98 12.25 -10.04 -9.27
C ALA A 98 12.92 -11.28 -9.89
N PRO A 99 13.54 -12.21 -9.14
CA PRO A 99 14.14 -13.41 -9.72
C PRO A 99 13.13 -14.36 -10.37
N LEU A 100 11.89 -14.41 -9.87
CA LEU A 100 10.82 -15.21 -10.44
C LEU A 100 10.24 -14.55 -11.69
N ILE A 101 10.05 -13.22 -11.65
CA ILE A 101 9.56 -12.45 -12.80
C ILE A 101 10.52 -12.57 -13.98
N GLU A 102 11.83 -12.50 -13.75
CA GLU A 102 12.83 -12.69 -14.81
C GLU A 102 12.78 -14.10 -15.44
N GLN A 103 12.53 -15.13 -14.64
CA GLN A 103 12.33 -16.48 -15.17
C GLN A 103 11.07 -16.59 -16.03
N LEU A 104 9.96 -15.97 -15.57
CA LEU A 104 8.71 -15.93 -16.31
C LEU A 104 8.85 -15.16 -17.62
N TRP A 105 9.59 -14.05 -17.62
CA TRP A 105 9.90 -13.30 -18.83
C TRP A 105 10.50 -14.20 -19.91
N GLY A 106 11.56 -14.95 -19.59
CA GLY A 106 12.19 -15.86 -20.56
C GLY A 106 11.26 -16.97 -21.07
N GLU A 107 10.35 -17.49 -20.25
CA GLU A 107 9.37 -18.51 -20.65
C GLU A 107 8.26 -17.94 -21.56
N TYR A 108 7.77 -16.74 -21.24
CA TYR A 108 6.60 -16.15 -21.89
C TYR A 108 6.96 -15.31 -23.11
N GLU A 109 8.15 -14.71 -23.16
CA GLU A 109 8.69 -14.09 -24.38
C GLU A 109 8.72 -15.11 -25.53
N ALA A 110 9.19 -16.33 -25.25
CA ALA A 110 9.22 -17.43 -26.22
C ALA A 110 7.81 -17.86 -26.71
N ARG A 111 6.76 -17.43 -26.01
CA ARG A 111 5.34 -17.67 -26.36
C ARG A 111 4.66 -16.44 -26.99
N GLY A 112 5.40 -15.35 -27.23
CA GLY A 112 4.89 -14.13 -27.86
C GLY A 112 4.23 -13.15 -26.89
N TYR A 113 4.49 -13.25 -25.58
CA TYR A 113 4.06 -12.23 -24.61
C TYR A 113 5.09 -11.11 -24.55
N ALA A 114 4.61 -9.88 -24.36
CA ALA A 114 5.46 -8.76 -24.00
C ALA A 114 5.54 -8.62 -22.47
N PHE A 115 6.69 -8.20 -21.94
CA PHE A 115 6.83 -7.77 -20.54
C PHE A 115 7.32 -6.33 -20.50
N LEU A 116 6.68 -5.52 -19.66
CA LEU A 116 7.11 -4.16 -19.37
C LEU A 116 7.18 -3.97 -17.85
N GLY A 117 8.36 -3.63 -17.36
CA GLY A 117 8.55 -3.20 -15.97
C GLY A 117 8.24 -1.72 -15.83
N ILE A 118 7.32 -1.35 -14.94
CA ILE A 118 6.98 0.06 -14.66
C ILE A 118 7.60 0.44 -13.32
N ASN A 119 8.70 1.21 -13.36
CA ASN A 119 9.38 1.70 -12.18
C ASN A 119 8.63 2.93 -11.64
N ILE A 120 8.05 2.79 -10.45
CA ILE A 120 7.20 3.81 -9.82
C ILE A 120 7.86 4.39 -8.57
N LEU A 121 7.70 5.71 -8.36
CA LEU A 121 8.08 6.38 -7.11
C LEU A 121 9.52 6.08 -6.66
N ASP A 122 10.46 6.13 -7.60
CA ASP A 122 11.85 5.72 -7.38
C ASP A 122 12.82 6.71 -8.05
N SER A 123 14.06 6.72 -7.57
CA SER A 123 15.11 7.45 -8.26
C SER A 123 15.72 6.57 -9.35
N GLU A 124 15.94 7.13 -10.54
CA GLU A 124 16.52 6.42 -11.68
C GLU A 124 17.83 5.68 -11.33
N ARG A 125 18.66 6.29 -10.48
CA ARG A 125 19.91 5.67 -10.01
C ARG A 125 19.67 4.37 -9.25
N GLU A 126 18.74 4.37 -8.30
CA GLU A 126 18.46 3.16 -7.51
C GLU A 126 17.69 2.12 -8.33
N ALA A 127 16.81 2.56 -9.24
CA ALA A 127 16.14 1.69 -10.21
C ALA A 127 17.15 0.95 -11.11
N ARG A 128 18.11 1.65 -11.72
CA ARG A 128 19.18 1.03 -12.53
C ARG A 128 20.01 0.03 -11.71
N ARG A 129 20.28 0.35 -10.44
CA ARG A 129 20.98 -0.59 -9.54
C ARG A 129 20.14 -1.82 -9.25
N PHE A 130 18.84 -1.69 -9.04
CA PHE A 130 17.94 -2.82 -8.82
C PHE A 130 17.94 -3.76 -10.04
N VAL A 131 17.76 -3.22 -11.24
CA VAL A 131 17.83 -3.97 -12.51
C VAL A 131 19.16 -4.73 -12.61
N ALA A 132 20.29 -4.05 -12.38
CA ALA A 132 21.60 -4.67 -12.45
C ALA A 132 21.83 -5.75 -11.38
N ARG A 133 21.32 -5.55 -10.15
CA ARG A 133 21.47 -6.53 -9.04
C ARG A 133 20.70 -7.81 -9.30
N HIS A 134 19.50 -7.71 -9.87
CA HIS A 134 18.63 -8.86 -10.15
C HIS A 134 18.79 -9.41 -11.56
N GLY A 135 19.59 -8.75 -12.41
CA GLY A 135 19.83 -9.18 -13.79
C GLY A 135 18.57 -9.13 -14.65
N LEU A 136 17.69 -8.15 -14.42
CA LEU A 136 16.44 -8.03 -15.17
C LEU A 136 16.73 -7.66 -16.62
N THR A 137 16.15 -8.41 -17.57
CA THR A 137 16.43 -8.21 -19.01
C THR A 137 15.23 -7.71 -19.80
N PHE A 138 14.02 -7.76 -19.25
CA PHE A 138 12.87 -7.12 -19.87
C PHE A 138 12.96 -5.58 -19.83
N PRO A 139 12.37 -4.87 -20.81
CA PRO A 139 12.33 -3.41 -20.81
C PRO A 139 11.69 -2.86 -19.54
N SER A 140 12.37 -1.90 -18.92
CA SER A 140 11.84 -1.14 -17.77
C SER A 140 11.64 0.32 -18.15
N LEU A 141 10.53 0.91 -17.74
CA LEU A 141 10.10 2.27 -18.02
C LEU A 141 10.01 3.06 -16.72
N VAL A 142 10.23 4.37 -16.77
CA VAL A 142 10.20 5.26 -15.60
C VAL A 142 8.88 6.03 -15.54
N ASP A 143 8.12 5.82 -14.47
CA ASP A 143 6.91 6.56 -14.13
C ASP A 143 7.19 7.42 -12.88
N ALA A 144 7.51 8.69 -13.14
CA ALA A 144 8.07 9.64 -12.17
C ALA A 144 7.01 10.35 -11.31
#